data_AF-A0A2K2VSM2-F1
#
_entry.id   AF-A0A2K2VSM2-F1
#
_cell.length_a   1.000
_cell.length_b   1.000
_cell.length_c   1.000
_cell.angle_alpha   90.00
_cell.angle_beta   90.00
_cell.angle_gamma   90.00
#
_symmetry.space_group_name_H-M   'P 1'
#
loop_
_entity.id
_entity.type
_entity.pdbx_description
1 polymer ?
#
loop_
_entity_poly.entity_id
_entity_poly.type
_entity_poly.pdbx_seq_one_letter_code
_entity_poly.pdbx_strand_id
1 'polypeptide(L)'
;MMRRHRFCLTGTVLIIAFIILGGCLGKGTQKATRFYLLQPISGISSGERASMDGEGVMLAIGPVRVMEYLNRPQIVTRTKENKIILEDFHSWGEPLDKNFTAVLGG
;
A
#
# COMPACT_ATOMS: atom_id res chain seq x y z
N MET A 1 61.19 15.44 14.63
CA MET A 1 59.87 15.39 15.30
C MET A 1 58.65 15.47 14.36
N MET A 2 58.80 15.53 13.01
CA MET A 2 57.68 15.73 12.05
C MET A 2 57.03 14.46 11.45
N ARG A 3 57.68 13.28 11.54
CA ARG A 3 57.15 12.02 10.97
C ARG A 3 55.94 11.45 11.74
N ARG A 4 55.86 11.67 13.06
CA ARG A 4 54.75 11.19 13.90
C ARG A 4 53.42 11.91 13.62
N HIS A 5 53.48 13.19 13.26
CA HIS A 5 52.30 14.00 12.97
C HIS A 5 51.64 13.61 11.64
N ARG A 6 52.44 13.25 10.62
CA ARG A 6 51.93 12.78 9.33
C ARG A 6 51.28 11.39 9.42
N PHE A 7 51.77 10.52 10.31
CA PHE A 7 51.23 9.18 10.53
C PHE A 7 49.86 9.19 11.26
N CYS A 8 49.66 10.15 12.17
CA CYS A 8 48.38 10.36 12.85
C CYS A 8 47.32 10.92 11.88
N LEU A 9 47.73 11.85 11.02
CA LEU A 9 46.84 12.55 10.08
C LEU A 9 46.31 11.62 8.98
N THR A 10 47.13 10.70 8.44
CA THR A 10 46.66 9.67 7.51
C THR A 10 45.72 8.66 8.16
N GLY A 11 45.93 8.31 9.44
CA GLY A 11 45.05 7.41 10.18
C GLY A 11 43.64 7.98 10.34
N THR A 12 43.53 9.27 10.68
CA THR A 12 42.23 9.95 10.83
C THR A 12 41.47 10.02 9.50
N VAL A 13 42.16 10.30 8.39
CA VAL A 13 41.54 10.35 7.05
C VAL A 13 40.98 8.97 6.64
N LEU A 14 41.71 7.89 6.93
CA LEU A 14 41.26 6.53 6.65
C LEU A 14 40.01 6.15 7.46
N ILE A 15 39.96 6.51 8.75
CA ILE A 15 38.79 6.24 9.60
C ILE A 15 37.57 7.01 9.12
N ILE A 16 37.73 8.29 8.77
CA ILE A 16 36.63 9.11 8.23
C ILE A 16 36.13 8.53 6.90
N ALA A 17 37.04 8.14 6.01
CA ALA A 17 36.67 7.49 4.74
C ALA A 17 35.87 6.20 5.00
N PHE A 18 36.29 5.37 5.96
CA PHE A 18 35.61 4.13 6.31
C PHE A 18 34.20 4.35 6.90
N ILE A 19 34.02 5.41 7.70
CA ILE A 19 32.70 5.79 8.24
C ILE A 19 31.77 6.27 7.12
N ILE A 20 32.27 7.08 6.17
CA ILE A 20 31.49 7.57 5.03
C ILE A 20 31.08 6.39 4.12
N LEU A 21 31.99 5.45 3.87
CA LEU A 21 31.72 4.24 3.07
C LEU A 21 30.78 3.24 3.80
N GLY A 22 30.85 3.16 5.14
CA GLY A 22 30.00 2.27 5.94
C GLY A 22 28.57 2.79 6.18
N GLY A 23 28.32 4.08 5.97
CA GLY A 23 27.01 4.71 6.21
C GLY A 23 25.88 4.23 5.29
N CYS A 24 26.19 3.62 4.14
CA CYS A 24 25.19 3.10 3.19
C CYS A 24 24.73 1.67 3.48
N LEU A 25 25.30 0.98 4.47
CA LEU A 25 24.90 -0.38 4.87
C LEU A 25 23.80 -0.40 5.94
N GLY A 26 23.28 0.76 6.33
CA GLY A 26 22.06 0.83 7.11
C GLY A 26 20.94 0.20 6.30
N LYS A 27 20.56 -1.04 6.63
CA LYS A 27 19.26 -1.62 6.25
C LYS A 27 18.23 -0.62 6.70
N GLY A 28 17.83 0.24 5.77
CA GLY A 28 16.95 1.35 6.03
C GLY A 28 15.73 0.82 6.73
N THR A 29 15.26 1.56 7.72
CA THR A 29 13.98 1.40 8.39
C THR A 29 12.81 1.64 7.40
N GLN A 30 12.91 1.11 6.18
CA GLN A 30 11.88 1.17 5.17
C GLN A 30 10.81 0.18 5.59
N LYS A 31 9.70 0.73 6.09
CA LYS A 31 8.50 -0.03 6.42
C LYS A 31 8.05 -0.77 5.15
N ALA A 32 7.78 -2.07 5.26
CA ALA A 32 7.30 -2.85 4.12
C ALA A 32 5.87 -2.39 3.75
N THR A 33 5.63 -2.16 2.46
CA THR A 33 4.30 -1.83 1.94
C THR A 33 3.40 -3.05 2.01
N ARG A 34 2.21 -2.90 2.58
CA ARG A 34 1.18 -3.94 2.67
C ARG A 34 0.12 -3.74 1.60
N PHE A 35 -0.27 -4.83 0.95
CA PHE A 35 -1.30 -4.84 -0.10
C PHE A 35 -2.59 -5.49 0.43
N TYR A 36 -3.73 -4.91 0.07
CA TYR A 36 -5.05 -5.32 0.53
C TYR A 36 -6.00 -5.54 -0.63
N LEU A 37 -6.81 -6.60 -0.57
CA LEU A 37 -7.85 -6.90 -1.56
C LEU A 37 -9.21 -6.88 -0.86
N LEU A 38 -10.25 -6.43 -1.56
CA LEU A 38 -11.62 -6.60 -1.07
C LEU A 38 -12.01 -8.07 -1.21
N GLN A 39 -12.73 -8.58 -0.23
CA GLN A 39 -13.26 -9.93 -0.25
C GLN A 39 -14.78 -9.86 -0.17
N PRO A 40 -15.51 -10.62 -1.02
CA PRO A 40 -16.94 -10.76 -0.86
C PRO A 40 -17.26 -11.43 0.48
N ILE A 41 -18.40 -11.07 1.07
CA ILE A 41 -18.83 -11.64 2.35
C ILE A 41 -19.26 -13.09 2.11
N SER A 42 -18.43 -14.03 2.53
CA SER A 42 -18.71 -15.47 2.47
C SER A 42 -19.92 -15.82 3.34
N GLY A 43 -21.00 -16.30 2.72
CA GLY A 43 -22.24 -16.68 3.40
C GLY A 43 -23.51 -16.12 2.74
N ILE A 44 -23.35 -15.13 1.86
CA ILE A 44 -24.37 -14.72 0.89
C ILE A 44 -23.85 -15.24 -0.46
N SER A 45 -24.10 -16.52 -0.74
CA SER A 45 -23.66 -17.13 -1.99
C SER A 45 -24.40 -16.47 -3.15
N SER A 46 -23.71 -15.70 -3.98
CA SER A 46 -24.12 -15.45 -5.36
C SER A 46 -24.16 -16.75 -6.21
N GLY A 47 -23.70 -17.86 -5.64
CA GLY A 47 -23.70 -19.21 -6.22
C GLY A 47 -24.88 -20.10 -5.84
N GLU A 48 -25.65 -19.78 -4.80
CA GLU A 48 -26.99 -20.37 -4.70
C GLU A 48 -27.85 -19.50 -5.59
N ARG A 49 -27.81 -19.80 -6.91
CA ARG A 49 -29.00 -19.62 -7.72
C ARG A 49 -30.06 -20.42 -6.97
N ALA A 50 -30.73 -19.78 -6.02
CA ALA A 50 -32.00 -20.24 -5.52
C ALA A 50 -32.74 -20.56 -6.81
N SER A 51 -33.01 -21.84 -7.05
CA SER A 51 -33.84 -22.27 -8.14
C SER A 51 -35.14 -21.50 -7.92
N MET A 52 -35.25 -20.36 -8.62
CA MET A 52 -36.38 -19.47 -8.50
C MET A 52 -37.48 -20.16 -9.28
N ASP A 53 -38.09 -21.18 -8.67
CA ASP A 53 -39.29 -21.86 -9.16
C ASP A 53 -40.53 -20.96 -8.94
N GLY A 54 -40.37 -19.65 -9.17
CA GLY A 54 -41.39 -18.62 -9.02
C GLY A 54 -40.91 -17.31 -9.66
N GLU A 55 -41.83 -16.36 -9.87
CA GLU A 55 -41.53 -15.02 -10.41
C GLU A 55 -40.49 -14.31 -9.54
N GLY A 56 -39.22 -14.46 -9.92
CA GLY A 56 -38.09 -13.93 -9.18
C GLY A 56 -37.90 -12.44 -9.44
N VAL A 57 -37.61 -11.69 -8.38
CA VAL A 57 -37.20 -10.28 -8.51
C VAL A 57 -35.77 -10.24 -9.03
N MET A 58 -35.60 -9.75 -10.26
CA MET A 58 -34.28 -9.50 -10.84
C MET A 58 -33.74 -8.16 -10.33
N LEU A 59 -32.58 -8.19 -9.67
CA LEU A 59 -31.85 -7.00 -9.23
C LEU A 59 -30.60 -6.82 -10.09
N ALA A 60 -30.54 -5.73 -10.85
CA ALA A 60 -29.35 -5.36 -11.60
C ALA A 60 -28.53 -4.33 -10.80
N ILE A 61 -27.22 -4.57 -10.69
CA ILE A 61 -26.28 -3.59 -10.12
C ILE A 61 -25.66 -2.81 -11.28
N GLY A 62 -25.84 -1.49 -11.26
CA GLY A 62 -25.26 -0.59 -12.23
C GLY A 62 -23.74 -0.40 -12.06
N PRO A 63 -23.08 0.29 -13.01
CA PRO A 63 -21.64 0.52 -12.96
C PRO A 63 -21.22 1.30 -11.70
N VAL A 64 -20.19 0.81 -11.01
CA VAL A 64 -19.66 1.46 -9.81
C VAL A 64 -18.74 2.61 -10.19
N ARG A 65 -19.05 3.82 -9.71
CA ARG A 65 -18.19 5.00 -9.88
C ARG A 65 -17.50 5.35 -8.58
N VAL A 66 -16.17 5.27 -8.57
CA VAL A 66 -15.32 5.64 -7.45
C VAL A 66 -14.91 7.11 -7.59
N MET A 67 -14.81 7.83 -6.47
CA MET A 67 -14.33 9.21 -6.48
C MET A 67 -12.86 9.28 -6.91
N GLU A 68 -12.48 10.31 -7.66
CA GLU A 68 -11.13 10.40 -8.25
C GLU A 68 -10.02 10.34 -7.20
N TYR A 69 -10.22 11.00 -6.04
CA TYR A 69 -9.24 10.98 -4.96
C TYR A 69 -9.08 9.59 -4.31
N LEU A 70 -10.02 8.66 -4.50
CA LEU A 70 -9.96 7.27 -4.06
C LEU A 70 -9.41 6.34 -5.15
N ASN A 71 -9.40 6.76 -6.42
CA ASN A 71 -8.95 5.96 -7.56
C ASN A 71 -7.42 5.94 -7.67
N ARG A 72 -6.76 5.43 -6.63
CA ARG A 72 -5.30 5.38 -6.52
C ARG A 72 -4.88 4.10 -5.79
N PRO A 73 -3.62 3.66 -5.96
CA PRO A 73 -3.13 2.48 -5.26
C PRO A 73 -3.12 2.64 -3.74
N GLN A 74 -2.80 3.82 -3.20
CA GLN A 74 -2.67 4.03 -1.75
C GLN A 74 -4.04 4.05 -1.05
N ILE A 75 -4.12 3.45 0.15
CA ILE A 75 -5.30 3.55 1.00
C ILE A 75 -5.51 5.00 1.43
N VAL A 76 -6.77 5.44 1.39
CA VAL A 76 -7.19 6.79 1.77
C VAL A 76 -8.06 6.71 3.00
N THR A 77 -7.70 7.46 4.04
CA THR A 77 -8.51 7.60 5.24
C THR A 77 -9.02 9.02 5.32
N ARG A 78 -10.34 9.20 5.39
CA ARG A 78 -10.94 10.51 5.66
C ARG A 78 -10.87 10.78 7.16
N THR A 79 -10.32 11.92 7.56
CA THR A 79 -10.30 12.35 8.96
C THR A 79 -11.42 13.35 9.24
N LYS A 80 -11.45 13.92 10.45
CA LYS A 80 -12.28 15.09 10.75
C LYS A 80 -11.81 16.29 9.90
N GLU A 81 -12.70 17.27 9.72
CA GLU A 81 -12.40 18.57 9.07
C GLU A 81 -12.08 18.50 7.57
N ASN A 82 -12.76 17.63 6.79
CA ASN A 82 -12.60 17.55 5.33
C ASN A 82 -11.17 17.27 4.86
N LYS A 83 -10.35 16.63 5.71
CA LYS A 83 -8.99 16.21 5.38
C LYS A 83 -8.96 14.73 4.99
N ILE A 84 -8.05 14.38 4.09
CA ILE A 84 -7.74 13.00 3.73
C ILE A 84 -6.27 12.73 4.06
N ILE A 85 -5.99 11.52 4.52
CA ILE A 85 -4.64 11.01 4.76
C ILE A 85 -4.40 9.86 3.78
N LEU A 86 -3.23 9.88 3.16
CA LEU A 86 -2.74 8.82 2.30
C LEU A 86 -1.80 7.95 3.12
N GLU A 87 -2.00 6.63 3.08
CA GLU A 87 -1.11 5.70 3.78
C GLU A 87 0.09 5.33 2.90
N ASP A 88 1.28 5.75 3.29
CA ASP A 88 2.52 5.53 2.50
C ASP A 88 2.89 4.05 2.33
N PHE A 89 2.51 3.21 3.30
CA PHE A 89 2.88 1.80 3.36
C PHE A 89 1.69 0.85 3.32
N HIS A 90 0.52 1.35 2.91
CA HIS A 90 -0.69 0.54 2.75
C HIS A 90 -1.37 0.88 1.43
N SER A 91 -1.54 -0.12 0.58
CA SER A 91 -2.08 0.05 -0.76
C SER A 91 -3.10 -1.04 -1.10
N TRP A 92 -4.04 -0.73 -1.98
CA TRP A 92 -4.86 -1.73 -2.64
C TRP A 92 -3.99 -2.60 -3.54
N GLY A 93 -4.29 -3.91 -3.56
CA GLY A 93 -3.63 -4.88 -4.43
C GLY A 93 -4.08 -4.76 -5.89
N GLU A 94 -5.18 -4.05 -6.15
CA GLU A 94 -5.76 -3.82 -7.47
C GLU A 94 -6.42 -2.43 -7.54
N PRO A 95 -6.64 -1.87 -8.75
CA PRO A 95 -7.45 -0.67 -8.91
C PRO A 95 -8.81 -0.81 -8.22
N LEU A 96 -9.15 0.18 -7.41
CA LEU A 96 -10.28 0.12 -6.49
C LEU A 96 -11.62 -0.03 -7.23
N ASP A 97 -11.77 0.68 -8.35
CA ASP A 97 -12.93 0.61 -9.26
C ASP A 97 -13.22 -0.80 -9.77
N LYS A 98 -12.18 -1.52 -10.20
CA LYS A 98 -12.26 -2.90 -10.68
C LYS A 98 -12.61 -3.85 -9.54
N ASN A 99 -11.97 -3.68 -8.39
CA ASN A 99 -12.17 -4.56 -7.24
C ASN A 99 -13.61 -4.45 -6.69
N PHE A 100 -14.16 -3.23 -6.59
CA PHE A 100 -15.58 -3.05 -6.20
C PHE A 100 -16.55 -3.71 -7.17
N THR A 101 -16.33 -3.57 -8.48
CA THR A 101 -17.21 -4.16 -9.49
C THR A 101 -17.17 -5.68 -9.42
N ALA A 102 -16.00 -6.28 -9.21
CA ALA A 102 -15.85 -7.73 -9.06
C ALA A 102 -16.54 -8.27 -7.80
N VAL A 103 -16.43 -7.55 -6.67
CA VAL A 103 -17.02 -7.98 -5.39
C VAL A 103 -18.53 -7.79 -5.35
N LEU A 104 -19.07 -6.76 -6.01
CA LEU A 104 -20.50 -6.48 -6.01
C LEU A 104 -21.27 -7.13 -7.17
N GLY A 105 -20.63 -7.29 -8.34
CA GLY A 105 -21.27 -7.81 -9.55
C GLY A 105 -21.10 -9.31 -9.77
N GLY A 106 -20.38 -10.00 -8.89
CA GLY A 106 -20.18 -11.45 -8.90
C GLY A 106 -21.22 -12.23 -8.09
#